data_AF-A0A4Y3PED5-F1
#
_entry.id   AF-A0A4Y3PED5-F1
#
_cell.length_a   1.000
_cell.length_b   1.000
_cell.length_c   1.000
_cell.angle_alpha   90.00
_cell.angle_beta   90.00
_cell.angle_gamma   90.00
#
_symmetry.space_group_name_H-M   'P 1'
#
loop_
_entity.id
_entity.type
_entity.pdbx_description
1 polymer ?
#
loop_
_entity_poly.entity_id
_entity_poly.type
_entity_poly.pdbx_seq_one_letter_code
_entity_poly.pdbx_strand_id
1 'polypeptide(L)'
;MYTEKTTLRKLVTFDEENLSDYLGMFDALKYHFNAHDPCVDKIVVFLTAKNEKLLNPLATYFTAKFDCNDNHEYIPFLFYHMDNEQLNMFEEALIETAMNATEKYHLNLEVVRQLLEKGTTKREEWIELLQNAKNWVGSWVEAFLNGDTKMDYQTFINFTSLALMAMPAYLNDKYSVDSTNFYKWSSENEEYVNLIGKAKNSYFRTIDQFISFIK
;
A
#
# COMPACT_ATOMS: atom_id res chain seq x y z
N MET A 1 14.23 15.02 -1.72
CA MET A 1 14.09 14.84 -3.18
C MET A 1 15.07 13.75 -3.61
N TYR A 2 14.54 12.61 -4.08
CA TYR A 2 15.37 11.52 -4.61
C TYR A 2 15.97 11.98 -5.95
N THR A 3 17.28 11.85 -6.09
CA THR A 3 18.00 12.06 -7.37
C THR A 3 18.88 10.84 -7.58
N GLU A 4 19.31 10.54 -8.80
CA GLU A 4 20.27 9.46 -9.05
C GLU A 4 21.48 9.57 -8.10
N LYS A 5 22.07 10.77 -7.96
CA LYS A 5 23.21 11.01 -7.07
C LYS A 5 22.90 10.70 -5.61
N THR A 6 21.72 11.10 -5.11
CA THR A 6 21.29 10.80 -3.73
C THR A 6 21.08 9.31 -3.53
N THR A 7 20.44 8.64 -4.49
CA THR A 7 20.17 7.20 -4.46
C THR A 7 21.46 6.38 -4.48
N LEU A 8 22.38 6.69 -5.40
CA LEU A 8 23.68 6.02 -5.46
C LEU A 8 24.48 6.21 -4.17
N ARG A 9 24.43 7.41 -3.55
CA ARG A 9 25.07 7.63 -2.25
C ARG A 9 24.43 6.77 -1.16
N LYS A 10 23.11 6.68 -1.10
CA LYS A 10 22.42 5.82 -0.14
C LYS A 10 22.80 4.35 -0.31
N LEU A 11 22.94 3.85 -1.55
CA LEU A 11 23.39 2.47 -1.80
C LEU A 11 24.79 2.20 -1.23
N VAL A 12 25.70 3.19 -1.29
CA VAL A 12 27.07 3.05 -0.77
C VAL A 12 27.12 3.10 0.76
N THR A 13 26.26 3.89 1.38
CA THR A 13 26.23 4.07 2.85
C THR A 13 25.13 3.26 3.52
N PHE A 14 24.61 2.24 2.85
CA PHE A 14 23.48 1.46 3.31
C PHE A 14 23.86 0.62 4.53
N ASP A 15 23.10 0.74 5.61
CA ASP A 15 23.21 -0.12 6.78
C ASP A 15 22.11 -1.20 6.73
N GLU A 16 22.53 -2.45 6.60
CA GLU A 16 21.62 -3.60 6.48
C GLU A 16 20.87 -3.92 7.78
N GLU A 17 21.26 -3.32 8.91
CA GLU A 17 20.55 -3.48 10.19
C GLU A 17 19.49 -2.39 10.42
N ASN A 18 19.45 -1.37 9.55
CA ASN A 18 18.59 -0.21 9.72
C ASN A 18 17.31 -0.30 8.86
N LEU A 19 16.17 -0.57 9.51
CA LEU A 19 14.85 -0.59 8.87
C LEU A 19 14.55 0.69 8.08
N SER A 20 14.93 1.86 8.61
CA SER A 20 14.69 3.15 7.96
C SER A 20 15.38 3.26 6.59
N ASP A 21 16.57 2.65 6.46
CA ASP A 21 17.30 2.66 5.19
C ASP A 21 16.61 1.81 4.13
N TYR A 22 16.06 0.64 4.50
CA TYR A 22 15.22 -0.17 3.60
C TYR A 22 13.95 0.56 3.18
N LEU A 23 13.20 1.14 4.12
CA LEU A 23 12.00 1.91 3.79
C LEU A 23 12.33 3.06 2.83
N GLY A 24 13.43 3.77 3.09
CA GLY A 24 13.93 4.82 2.20
C GLY A 24 14.43 4.33 0.84
N MET A 25 14.74 3.03 0.67
CA MET A 25 15.02 2.42 -0.63
C MET A 25 13.74 2.08 -1.39
N PHE A 26 12.69 1.59 -0.71
CA PHE A 26 11.39 1.35 -1.35
C PHE A 26 10.74 2.64 -1.84
N ASP A 27 10.86 3.73 -1.07
CA ASP A 27 10.47 5.08 -1.49
C ASP A 27 11.26 5.57 -2.72
N ALA A 28 12.59 5.33 -2.72
CA ALA A 28 13.44 5.70 -3.85
C ALA A 28 13.06 4.91 -5.11
N LEU A 29 12.77 3.62 -4.96
CA LEU A 29 12.33 2.75 -6.04
C LEU A 29 11.01 3.26 -6.63
N LYS A 30 10.04 3.67 -5.78
CA LYS A 30 8.79 4.31 -6.20
C LYS A 30 9.02 5.54 -7.05
N TYR A 31 9.86 6.42 -6.54
CA TYR A 31 10.15 7.69 -7.17
C TYR A 31 10.75 7.50 -8.56
N HIS A 32 11.80 6.67 -8.65
CA HIS A 32 12.52 6.42 -9.88
C HIS A 32 11.68 5.66 -10.90
N PHE A 33 10.82 4.74 -10.46
CA PHE A 33 9.87 4.05 -11.34
C PHE A 33 8.90 5.02 -12.01
N ASN A 34 8.28 5.90 -11.23
CA ASN A 34 7.36 6.92 -11.76
C ASN A 34 8.05 7.93 -12.68
N ALA A 35 9.37 8.11 -12.52
CA ALA A 35 10.19 8.95 -13.38
C ALA A 35 10.73 8.21 -14.63
N HIS A 36 10.44 6.91 -14.78
CA HIS A 36 11.04 6.03 -15.79
C HIS A 36 12.58 6.08 -15.79
N ASP A 37 13.17 6.20 -14.60
CA ASP A 37 14.62 6.37 -14.41
C ASP A 37 15.34 5.00 -14.42
N PRO A 38 16.47 4.86 -15.14
CA PRO A 38 17.28 3.62 -15.14
C PRO A 38 17.86 3.24 -13.78
N CYS A 39 17.80 4.11 -12.77
CA CYS A 39 18.12 3.77 -11.39
C CYS A 39 17.23 2.68 -10.79
N VAL A 40 16.03 2.44 -11.35
CA VAL A 40 15.14 1.35 -10.93
C VAL A 40 15.88 0.02 -10.91
N ASP A 41 16.55 -0.35 -12.01
CA ASP A 41 17.25 -1.63 -12.13
C ASP A 41 18.37 -1.76 -11.09
N LYS A 42 19.10 -0.67 -10.83
CA LYS A 42 20.18 -0.66 -9.84
C LYS A 42 19.64 -0.93 -8.43
N ILE A 43 18.49 -0.33 -8.08
CA ILE A 43 17.86 -0.54 -6.77
C ILE A 43 17.31 -1.97 -6.69
N VAL A 44 16.65 -2.48 -7.73
CA VAL A 44 16.12 -3.86 -7.76
C VAL A 44 17.25 -4.88 -7.60
N VAL A 45 18.34 -4.75 -8.35
CA VAL A 45 19.51 -5.64 -8.22
C VAL A 45 20.11 -5.57 -6.82
N PHE A 46 20.22 -4.37 -6.25
CA PHE A 46 20.72 -4.21 -4.88
C PHE A 46 19.83 -4.91 -3.85
N LEU A 47 18.51 -4.65 -3.90
CA LEU A 47 17.56 -5.25 -2.98
C LEU A 47 17.55 -6.77 -3.15
N THR A 48 17.41 -7.28 -4.36
CA THR A 48 17.34 -8.73 -4.60
C THR A 48 18.59 -9.51 -4.16
N ALA A 49 19.77 -8.89 -4.18
CA ALA A 49 20.99 -9.46 -3.59
C ALA A 49 20.93 -9.61 -2.04
N LYS A 50 19.89 -9.06 -1.40
CA LYS A 50 19.66 -9.04 0.05
C LYS A 50 18.33 -9.70 0.46
N ASN A 51 17.77 -10.58 -0.38
CA ASN A 51 16.44 -11.19 -0.22
C ASN A 51 16.09 -11.62 1.22
N GLU A 52 16.96 -12.35 1.93
CA GLU A 52 16.66 -12.82 3.29
C GLU A 52 16.49 -11.69 4.31
N LYS A 53 17.25 -10.61 4.17
CA LYS A 53 17.19 -9.43 5.07
C LYS A 53 16.06 -8.48 4.71
N LEU A 54 15.45 -8.66 3.54
CA LEU A 54 14.37 -7.81 3.04
C LEU A 54 13.00 -8.18 3.59
N LEU A 55 12.79 -9.41 4.05
CA LEU A 55 11.46 -9.93 4.34
C LEU A 55 10.69 -9.06 5.34
N ASN A 56 11.30 -8.76 6.49
CA ASN A 56 10.68 -7.92 7.52
C ASN A 56 10.50 -6.45 7.09
N PRO A 57 11.51 -5.77 6.51
CA PRO A 57 11.31 -4.43 5.97
C PRO A 57 10.22 -4.35 4.91
N LEU A 58 10.16 -5.34 4.02
CA LEU A 58 9.18 -5.40 2.94
C LEU A 58 7.77 -5.63 3.49
N ALA A 59 7.62 -6.55 4.44
CA ALA A 59 6.37 -6.80 5.15
C ALA A 59 5.88 -5.50 5.82
N THR A 60 6.76 -4.83 6.57
CA THR A 60 6.47 -3.55 7.24
C THR A 60 6.03 -2.47 6.26
N TYR A 61 6.70 -2.38 5.11
CA TYR A 61 6.37 -1.40 4.07
C TYR A 61 4.97 -1.64 3.50
N PHE A 62 4.54 -2.89 3.38
CA PHE A 62 3.23 -3.26 2.84
C PHE A 62 2.09 -3.28 3.85
N THR A 63 2.40 -3.17 5.15
CA THR A 63 1.43 -3.06 6.24
C THR A 63 1.32 -1.63 6.79
N ALA A 64 1.83 -0.62 6.07
CA ALA A 64 1.85 0.78 6.52
C ALA A 64 0.44 1.42 6.55
N LYS A 65 0.32 2.73 6.83
CA LYS A 65 -0.94 3.50 6.76
C LYS A 65 -1.30 3.83 5.31
N PHE A 66 -2.58 4.12 5.01
CA PHE A 66 -3.15 4.53 3.69
C PHE A 66 -2.47 5.73 2.98
N ASP A 67 -1.34 6.21 3.48
CA ASP A 67 -0.57 7.33 2.95
C ASP A 67 0.30 6.93 1.73
N CYS A 68 0.57 5.63 1.55
CA CYS A 68 1.26 5.17 0.36
C CYS A 68 0.27 5.04 -0.81
N ASN A 69 0.34 5.98 -1.76
CA ASN A 69 -0.18 5.87 -3.12
C ASN A 69 -0.18 4.39 -3.56
N ASP A 70 -1.35 3.76 -3.70
CA ASP A 70 -1.51 2.29 -3.81
C ASP A 70 -0.88 1.69 -5.07
N ASN A 71 -0.37 2.55 -5.96
CA ASN A 71 0.47 2.19 -7.11
C ASN A 71 1.83 1.64 -6.65
N HIS A 72 1.81 0.41 -6.15
CA HIS A 72 2.97 -0.42 -5.87
C HIS A 72 3.26 -1.36 -7.04
N GLU A 73 2.79 -1.03 -8.25
CA GLU A 73 2.85 -1.84 -9.48
C GLU A 73 4.23 -2.42 -9.78
N TYR A 74 5.30 -1.83 -9.24
CA TYR A 74 6.69 -2.22 -9.48
C TYR A 74 7.33 -3.04 -8.34
N ILE A 75 6.79 -3.06 -7.13
CA ILE A 75 7.33 -3.92 -6.04
C ILE A 75 7.11 -5.43 -6.31
N PRO A 76 6.05 -5.86 -7.03
CA PRO A 76 5.95 -7.16 -7.65
C PRO A 76 7.21 -7.70 -8.33
N PHE A 77 8.05 -6.83 -8.92
CA PHE A 77 9.30 -7.26 -9.53
C PHE A 77 10.27 -7.89 -8.53
N LEU A 78 10.24 -7.47 -7.26
CA LEU A 78 11.03 -8.12 -6.21
C LEU A 78 10.61 -9.60 -6.03
N PHE A 79 9.31 -9.90 -6.16
CA PHE A 79 8.77 -11.26 -6.02
C PHE A 79 9.12 -12.19 -7.19
N TYR A 80 9.54 -11.66 -8.35
CA TYR A 80 10.04 -12.49 -9.45
C TYR A 80 11.45 -13.05 -9.18
N HIS A 81 12.16 -12.46 -8.24
CA HIS A 81 13.49 -12.89 -7.83
C HIS A 81 13.49 -13.69 -6.51
N MET A 82 12.30 -13.97 -5.96
CA MET A 82 12.14 -14.82 -4.79
C MET A 82 11.75 -16.24 -5.22
N ASP A 83 12.42 -17.24 -4.65
CA ASP A 83 11.97 -18.63 -4.77
C ASP A 83 10.76 -18.92 -3.87
N ASN A 84 10.19 -20.13 -3.97
CA ASN A 84 9.00 -20.50 -3.21
C ASN A 84 9.22 -20.49 -1.69
N GLU A 85 10.44 -20.82 -1.22
CA GLU A 85 10.75 -20.81 0.21
C GLU A 85 10.77 -19.36 0.71
N GLN A 86 11.43 -18.46 -0.02
CA GLN A 86 11.48 -17.03 0.28
C GLN A 86 10.10 -16.38 0.21
N LEU A 87 9.25 -16.76 -0.74
CA LEU A 87 7.88 -16.29 -0.83
C LEU A 87 7.04 -16.74 0.37
N ASN A 88 7.20 -17.98 0.83
CA ASN A 88 6.54 -18.47 2.04
C ASN A 88 7.03 -17.73 3.29
N MET A 89 8.34 -17.50 3.42
CA MET A 89 8.90 -16.73 4.54
C MET A 89 8.40 -15.27 4.51
N PHE A 90 8.27 -14.68 3.32
CA PHE A 90 7.71 -13.34 3.17
C PHE A 90 6.22 -13.30 3.55
N GLU A 91 5.43 -14.29 3.11
CA GLU A 91 4.04 -14.46 3.50
C GLU A 91 3.89 -14.53 5.02
N GLU A 92 4.71 -15.34 5.68
CA GLU A 92 4.74 -15.45 7.15
C GLU A 92 5.08 -14.11 7.81
N ALA A 93 6.14 -13.44 7.35
CA ALA A 93 6.54 -12.14 7.88
C ALA A 93 5.45 -11.08 7.69
N LEU A 94 4.75 -11.10 6.55
CA LEU A 94 3.66 -10.16 6.24
C LEU A 94 2.46 -10.39 7.16
N ILE A 95 2.03 -11.63 7.32
CA ILE A 95 0.92 -11.99 8.21
C ILE A 95 1.27 -11.64 9.66
N GLU A 96 2.46 -12.01 10.12
CA GLU A 96 2.92 -11.71 11.48
C GLU A 96 2.98 -10.20 11.74
N THR A 97 3.57 -9.45 10.82
CA THR A 97 3.68 -7.99 10.94
C THR A 97 2.30 -7.34 10.98
N ALA A 98 1.37 -7.78 10.12
CA ALA A 98 0.03 -7.22 10.07
C ALA A 98 -0.80 -7.58 11.30
N MET A 99 -0.74 -8.83 11.78
CA MET A 99 -1.47 -9.26 12.98
C MET A 99 -0.93 -8.61 14.27
N ASN A 100 0.38 -8.35 14.33
CA ASN A 100 1.01 -7.73 15.50
C ASN A 100 1.01 -6.19 15.45
N ALA A 101 0.54 -5.59 14.37
CA ALA A 101 0.48 -4.14 14.25
C ALA A 101 -0.46 -3.54 15.32
N THR A 102 0.12 -2.78 16.25
CA THR A 102 -0.62 -2.05 17.29
C THR A 102 -1.32 -0.81 16.73
N GLU A 103 -0.87 -0.33 15.57
CA GLU A 103 -1.49 0.74 14.82
C GLU A 103 -2.36 0.20 13.68
N LYS A 104 -3.37 1.00 13.35
CA LYS A 104 -4.29 0.81 12.22
C LYS A 104 -3.52 0.58 10.90
N TYR A 105 -3.56 -0.63 10.35
CA TYR A 105 -2.90 -1.02 9.10
C TYR A 105 -3.91 -1.19 7.96
N HIS A 106 -3.49 -0.88 6.74
CA HIS A 106 -4.16 -1.33 5.52
C HIS A 106 -3.30 -2.41 4.86
N LEU A 107 -3.94 -3.33 4.14
CA LEU A 107 -3.24 -4.30 3.33
C LEU A 107 -3.17 -3.77 1.90
N ASN A 108 -1.98 -3.79 1.32
CA ASN A 108 -1.85 -3.61 -0.11
C ASN A 108 -2.48 -4.80 -0.85
N LEU A 109 -3.68 -4.59 -1.40
CA LEU A 109 -4.45 -5.65 -2.04
C LEU A 109 -3.79 -6.23 -3.30
N GLU A 110 -2.94 -5.47 -3.99
CA GLU A 110 -2.18 -5.97 -5.14
C GLU A 110 -1.09 -6.95 -4.72
N VAL A 111 -0.40 -6.68 -3.61
CA VAL A 111 0.58 -7.62 -3.04
C VAL A 111 -0.12 -8.89 -2.57
N VAL A 112 -1.25 -8.74 -1.87
CA VAL A 112 -2.07 -9.89 -1.46
C VAL A 112 -2.44 -10.73 -2.66
N ARG A 113 -2.97 -10.11 -3.73
CA ARG A 113 -3.32 -10.82 -4.97
C ARG A 113 -2.16 -11.66 -5.49
N GLN A 114 -0.96 -11.09 -5.57
CA GLN A 114 0.20 -11.80 -6.12
C GLN A 114 0.69 -12.95 -5.25
N LEU A 115 0.65 -12.80 -3.93
CA LEU A 115 0.98 -13.90 -3.02
C LEU A 115 -0.05 -15.03 -3.15
N LEU A 116 -1.34 -14.69 -3.20
CA LEU A 116 -2.40 -15.67 -3.37
C LEU A 116 -2.31 -16.39 -4.72
N GLU A 117 -2.06 -15.68 -5.83
CA GLU A 117 -1.88 -16.25 -7.17
C GLU A 117 -0.69 -17.22 -7.27
N LYS A 118 0.35 -17.02 -6.44
CA LYS A 118 1.52 -17.90 -6.35
C LYS A 118 1.26 -19.16 -5.49
N GLY A 119 0.15 -19.20 -4.76
CA GLY A 119 -0.29 -20.34 -3.95
C GLY A 119 0.12 -20.20 -2.49
N THR A 120 -0.83 -19.78 -1.66
CA THR A 120 -0.65 -19.68 -0.20
C THR A 120 -0.79 -21.03 0.51
N THR A 121 0.00 -21.21 1.57
CA THR A 121 -0.18 -22.31 2.53
C THR A 121 -0.90 -21.89 3.81
N LYS A 122 -1.04 -20.59 4.04
CA LYS A 122 -1.57 -19.96 5.28
C LYS A 122 -3.02 -19.50 5.11
N ARG A 123 -3.88 -20.41 4.65
CA ARG A 123 -5.25 -20.08 4.21
C ARG A 123 -6.10 -19.45 5.32
N GLU A 124 -6.05 -20.02 6.51
CA GLU A 124 -6.89 -19.58 7.64
C GLU A 124 -6.43 -18.20 8.12
N GLU A 125 -5.12 -18.01 8.25
CA GLU A 125 -4.51 -16.75 8.67
C GLU A 125 -4.78 -15.63 7.65
N TRP A 126 -4.76 -15.92 6.36
CA TRP A 126 -5.16 -14.95 5.33
C TRP A 126 -6.63 -14.56 5.44
N ILE A 127 -7.52 -15.52 5.66
CA ILE A 127 -8.94 -15.23 5.80
C ILE A 127 -9.18 -14.35 7.02
N GLU A 128 -8.53 -14.65 8.15
CA GLU A 128 -8.60 -13.83 9.35
C GLU A 128 -8.05 -12.42 9.10
N LEU A 129 -6.87 -12.32 8.49
CA LEU A 129 -6.20 -11.06 8.20
C LEU A 129 -7.06 -10.16 7.29
N LEU A 130 -7.63 -10.75 6.24
CA LEU A 130 -8.53 -10.07 5.31
C LEU A 130 -9.82 -9.60 5.99
N GLN A 131 -10.40 -10.41 6.89
CA GLN A 131 -11.56 -10.01 7.69
C GLN A 131 -11.24 -8.86 8.64
N ASN A 132 -10.09 -8.91 9.30
CA ASN A 132 -9.61 -7.84 10.17
C ASN A 132 -9.42 -6.53 9.40
N ALA A 133 -8.81 -6.59 8.21
CA ALA A 133 -8.65 -5.43 7.34
C ALA A 133 -10.00 -4.86 6.88
N LYS A 134 -10.98 -5.72 6.56
CA LYS A 134 -12.35 -5.32 6.20
C LYS A 134 -13.05 -4.60 7.36
N ASN A 135 -13.02 -5.19 8.55
CA ASN A 135 -13.62 -4.62 9.76
C ASN A 135 -13.01 -3.26 10.09
N TRP A 136 -11.69 -3.18 10.02
CA TRP A 136 -10.97 -1.95 10.27
C TRP A 136 -11.35 -0.83 9.29
N VAL A 137 -11.33 -1.08 7.97
CA VAL A 137 -11.76 -0.08 6.97
C VAL A 137 -13.22 0.32 7.21
N GLY A 138 -14.08 -0.62 7.61
CA GLY A 138 -15.45 -0.34 8.00
C GLY A 138 -15.55 0.71 9.10
N SER A 139 -14.92 0.45 10.25
CA SER A 139 -14.91 1.38 11.39
C SER A 139 -14.20 2.70 11.09
N TRP A 140 -13.13 2.65 10.28
CA TRP A 140 -12.38 3.85 9.88
C TRP A 140 -13.22 4.78 9.01
N VAL A 141 -13.95 4.23 8.02
CA VAL A 141 -14.88 4.99 7.19
C VAL A 141 -16.04 5.55 8.02
N GLU A 142 -16.63 4.75 8.91
CA GLU A 142 -17.70 5.22 9.80
C GLU A 142 -17.27 6.43 10.64
N ALA A 143 -16.06 6.40 11.19
CA ALA A 143 -15.53 7.50 11.98
C ALA A 143 -15.40 8.82 11.18
N PHE A 144 -15.08 8.78 9.87
CA PHE A 144 -15.08 9.99 9.05
C PHE A 144 -16.48 10.47 8.72
N LEU A 145 -17.39 9.54 8.40
CA LEU A 145 -18.76 9.88 8.04
C LEU A 145 -19.54 10.45 9.23
N ASN A 146 -19.20 10.03 10.45
CA ASN A 146 -19.76 10.57 11.69
C ASN A 146 -19.08 11.87 12.15
N GLY A 147 -17.97 12.27 11.49
CA GLY A 147 -17.22 13.48 11.85
C GLY A 147 -16.30 13.32 13.07
N ASP A 148 -16.09 12.10 13.56
CA ASP A 148 -15.19 11.79 14.68
C ASP A 148 -13.71 12.01 14.33
N THR A 149 -13.40 12.02 13.02
CA THR A 149 -12.07 12.27 12.48
C THR A 149 -12.15 13.01 11.14
N LYS A 150 -11.06 13.68 10.75
CA LYS A 150 -10.95 14.37 9.46
C LYS A 150 -10.02 13.60 8.53
N MET A 151 -10.48 13.34 7.32
CA MET A 151 -9.65 12.78 6.25
C MET A 151 -8.94 13.94 5.56
N ASP A 152 -7.61 13.86 5.38
CA ASP A 152 -6.91 14.84 4.56
C ASP A 152 -7.06 14.52 3.06
N TYR A 153 -6.66 15.48 2.21
CA TYR A 153 -6.80 15.36 0.76
C TYR A 153 -6.08 14.11 0.21
N GLN A 154 -4.85 13.85 0.65
CA GLN A 154 -4.06 12.75 0.09
C GLN A 154 -4.64 11.39 0.47
N THR A 155 -5.05 11.24 1.73
CA THR A 155 -5.74 10.05 2.24
C THR A 155 -7.03 9.81 1.47
N PHE A 156 -7.80 10.86 1.20
CA PHE A 156 -9.03 10.77 0.40
C PHE A 156 -8.75 10.31 -1.03
N ILE A 157 -7.78 10.92 -1.70
CA ILE A 157 -7.38 10.54 -3.06
C ILE A 157 -6.94 9.07 -3.09
N ASN A 158 -6.06 8.66 -2.19
CA ASN A 158 -5.56 7.28 -2.14
C ASN A 158 -6.70 6.30 -1.92
N PHE A 159 -7.53 6.52 -0.89
CA PHE A 159 -8.62 5.61 -0.55
C PHE A 159 -9.67 5.51 -1.67
N THR A 160 -10.05 6.62 -2.28
CA THR A 160 -11.08 6.61 -3.33
C THR A 160 -10.58 6.10 -4.67
N SER A 161 -9.26 6.10 -4.89
CA SER A 161 -8.64 5.49 -6.07
C SER A 161 -8.87 3.98 -6.15
N LEU A 162 -9.21 3.31 -5.04
CA LEU A 162 -9.64 1.90 -5.01
C LEU A 162 -10.94 1.63 -5.78
N ALA A 163 -11.77 2.65 -6.00
CA ALA A 163 -13.00 2.53 -6.78
C ALA A 163 -12.95 3.31 -8.09
N LEU A 164 -12.22 4.44 -8.12
CA LEU A 164 -12.26 5.40 -9.21
C LEU A 164 -10.86 5.94 -9.48
N MET A 165 -10.26 5.50 -10.59
CA MET A 165 -8.98 6.01 -11.06
C MET A 165 -9.05 7.52 -11.35
N ALA A 166 -7.89 8.18 -11.30
CA ALA A 166 -7.72 9.60 -11.63
C ALA A 166 -8.60 10.56 -10.80
N MET A 167 -8.85 10.22 -9.52
CA MET A 167 -9.64 11.05 -8.61
C MET A 167 -9.22 12.53 -8.55
N PRO A 168 -7.91 12.88 -8.54
CA PRO A 168 -7.51 14.29 -8.51
C PRO A 168 -8.03 15.07 -9.71
N ALA A 169 -7.95 14.47 -10.92
CA ALA A 169 -8.47 15.09 -12.13
C ALA A 169 -9.99 15.22 -12.09
N TYR A 170 -10.71 14.19 -11.64
CA TYR A 170 -12.16 14.22 -11.47
C TYR A 170 -12.61 15.37 -10.54
N LEU A 171 -11.96 15.51 -9.38
CA LEU A 171 -12.26 16.57 -8.41
C LEU A 171 -11.99 17.96 -8.97
N ASN A 172 -10.86 18.13 -9.66
CA ASN A 172 -10.49 19.39 -10.27
C ASN A 172 -11.48 19.77 -11.39
N ASP A 173 -11.78 18.85 -12.30
CA ASP A 173 -12.59 19.14 -13.49
C ASP A 173 -14.07 19.35 -13.14
N LYS A 174 -14.60 18.58 -12.19
CA LYS A 174 -16.04 18.63 -11.84
C LYS A 174 -16.36 19.63 -10.74
N TYR A 175 -15.46 19.84 -9.78
CA TYR A 175 -15.72 20.64 -8.58
C TYR A 175 -14.70 21.74 -8.34
N SER A 176 -13.64 21.85 -9.17
CA SER A 176 -12.51 22.77 -8.95
C SER A 176 -11.87 22.60 -7.58
N VAL A 177 -11.75 21.34 -7.14
CA VAL A 177 -11.22 20.97 -5.83
C VAL A 177 -9.76 20.56 -5.93
N ASP A 178 -8.95 21.16 -5.06
CA ASP A 178 -7.55 20.85 -4.83
C ASP A 178 -7.27 20.66 -3.34
N SER A 179 -6.01 20.39 -2.98
CA SER A 179 -5.62 20.20 -1.58
C SER A 179 -5.92 21.39 -0.66
N THR A 180 -5.99 22.62 -1.19
CA THR A 180 -6.14 23.85 -0.41
C THR A 180 -7.59 24.12 -0.04
N ASN A 181 -8.54 23.75 -0.90
CA ASN A 181 -9.97 23.97 -0.69
C ASN A 181 -10.74 22.68 -0.32
N PHE A 182 -10.06 21.53 -0.30
CA PHE A 182 -10.65 20.22 -0.04
C PHE A 182 -11.54 20.17 1.20
N TYR A 183 -11.06 20.69 2.34
CA TYR A 183 -11.83 20.64 3.58
C TYR A 183 -13.18 21.34 3.46
N LYS A 184 -13.21 22.50 2.82
CA LYS A 184 -14.45 23.23 2.58
C LYS A 184 -15.41 22.41 1.71
N TRP A 185 -14.89 21.88 0.61
CA TRP A 185 -15.68 21.03 -0.28
C TRP A 185 -16.22 19.79 0.44
N SER A 186 -15.39 19.07 1.21
CA SER A 186 -15.79 17.85 1.93
C SER A 186 -16.87 18.10 2.98
N SER A 187 -16.92 19.29 3.57
CA SER A 187 -17.95 19.65 4.56
C SER A 187 -19.29 20.09 3.96
N GLU A 188 -19.29 20.47 2.68
CA GLU A 188 -20.44 21.09 2.01
C GLU A 188 -21.03 20.22 0.88
N ASN A 189 -20.35 19.15 0.47
CA ASN A 189 -20.71 18.38 -0.71
C ASN A 189 -21.02 16.90 -0.39
N GLU A 190 -22.26 16.48 -0.67
CA GLU A 190 -22.70 15.10 -0.46
C GLU A 190 -21.93 14.07 -1.30
N GLU A 191 -21.29 14.49 -2.41
CA GLU A 191 -20.46 13.61 -3.23
C GLU A 191 -19.27 13.04 -2.43
N TYR A 192 -18.76 13.77 -1.43
CA TYR A 192 -17.71 13.27 -0.54
C TYR A 192 -18.10 11.94 0.13
N VAL A 193 -19.31 11.89 0.70
CA VAL A 193 -19.86 10.69 1.35
C VAL A 193 -20.06 9.57 0.32
N ASN A 194 -20.56 9.89 -0.87
CA ASN A 194 -20.79 8.92 -1.94
C ASN A 194 -19.48 8.28 -2.42
N LEU A 195 -18.43 9.07 -2.61
CA LEU A 195 -17.13 8.59 -3.06
C LEU A 195 -16.47 7.68 -2.02
N ILE A 196 -16.53 8.05 -0.74
CA ILE A 196 -16.06 7.21 0.36
C ILE A 196 -16.85 5.89 0.42
N GLY A 197 -18.17 5.95 0.28
CA GLY A 197 -19.02 4.75 0.26
C GLY A 197 -18.68 3.80 -0.90
N LYS A 198 -18.47 4.34 -2.11
CA LYS A 198 -18.05 3.56 -3.28
C LYS A 198 -16.68 2.91 -3.05
N ALA A 199 -15.72 3.66 -2.53
CA ALA A 199 -14.37 3.18 -2.20
C ALA A 199 -14.42 2.02 -1.20
N LYS A 200 -15.14 2.19 -0.09
CA LYS A 200 -15.36 1.13 0.91
C LYS A 200 -15.93 -0.14 0.27
N ASN A 201 -16.97 0.00 -0.54
CA ASN A 201 -17.62 -1.14 -1.18
C ASN A 201 -16.72 -1.85 -2.20
N SER A 202 -15.89 -1.10 -2.93
CA SER A 202 -14.88 -1.67 -3.84
C SER A 202 -13.85 -2.49 -3.08
N TYR A 203 -13.31 -1.92 -2.00
CA TYR A 203 -12.37 -2.59 -1.10
C TYR A 203 -12.97 -3.88 -0.52
N PHE A 204 -14.19 -3.80 0.02
CA PHE A 204 -14.89 -4.96 0.62
C PHE A 204 -15.11 -6.07 -0.41
N ARG A 205 -15.53 -5.72 -1.63
CA ARG A 205 -15.73 -6.68 -2.69
C ARG A 205 -14.43 -7.39 -3.07
N THR A 206 -13.33 -6.65 -3.14
CA THR A 206 -12.02 -7.22 -3.47
C THR A 206 -11.56 -8.20 -2.39
N ILE A 207 -11.74 -7.83 -1.11
CA ILE A 207 -11.48 -8.74 0.01
C ILE A 207 -12.35 -9.99 -0.08
N ASP A 208 -13.65 -9.85 -0.33
CA ASP A 208 -14.56 -11.00 -0.42
C ASP A 208 -14.17 -11.93 -1.58
N GLN A 209 -13.67 -11.39 -2.68
CA GLN A 209 -13.11 -12.17 -3.79
C GLN A 209 -11.84 -12.94 -3.38
N PHE A 210 -10.91 -12.31 -2.67
CA PHE A 210 -9.72 -12.99 -2.16
C PHE A 210 -10.08 -14.12 -1.19
N ILE A 211 -10.99 -13.86 -0.24
CA ILE A 211 -11.49 -14.90 0.68
C ILE A 211 -12.13 -16.05 -0.10
N SER A 212 -12.90 -15.75 -1.15
CA SER A 212 -13.50 -16.78 -2.01
C SER A 212 -12.46 -17.55 -2.83
N PHE A 213 -11.34 -16.95 -3.17
CA PHE A 213 -10.24 -17.59 -3.89
C PHE A 213 -9.43 -18.53 -2.99
N ILE A 214 -9.26 -18.17 -1.70
CA ILE A 214 -8.51 -18.95 -0.72
C ILE A 214 -9.27 -20.22 -0.28
N LYS A 215 -10.59 -20.15 -0.20
CA LYS A 215 -11.48 -21.27 0.19
C LYS A 215 -11.50 -22.36 -0.88
#